data_AF-A0A2E7I7L6-F1
#
_entry.id   AF-A0A2E7I7L6-F1
#
_cell.length_a   1.000
_cell.length_b   1.000
_cell.length_c   1.000
_cell.angle_alpha   90.00
_cell.angle_beta   90.00
_cell.angle_gamma   90.00
#
_symmetry.space_group_name_H-M   'P 1'
#
loop_
_entity.id
_entity.type
_entity.pdbx_description
1 polymer ?
#
loop_
_entity_poly.entity_id
_entity_poly.type
_entity_poly.pdbx_seq_one_letter_code
_entity_poly.pdbx_strand_id
1 'polypeptide(L)' 'MKKFSEVEKSEIIELALSDHVSFENIKTMYGIGEKDVKKLMRENLKTRSYKAWRKRVREFSDRRENYK' A
#
# COMPACT_ATOMS: atom_id res chain seq x y z
N MET A 1 -13.85 -10.46 -2.04
CA MET A 1 -13.11 -9.20 -2.27
C MET A 1 -14.08 -8.06 -2.02
N LYS A 2 -13.77 -7.15 -1.09
CA LYS A 2 -14.51 -5.88 -0.98
C LYS A 2 -14.44 -5.18 -2.34
N LYS A 3 -15.58 -4.73 -2.85
CA LYS A 3 -15.64 -3.94 -4.09
C LYS A 3 -15.49 -2.48 -3.69
N PHE A 4 -14.35 -1.89 -4.06
CA PHE A 4 -14.10 -0.45 -3.94
C PHE A 4 -14.54 0.24 -5.23
N SER A 5 -15.07 1.44 -5.11
CA SER A 5 -15.25 2.37 -6.23
C SER A 5 -13.89 2.75 -6.85
N GLU A 6 -13.89 3.24 -8.08
CA GLU A 6 -12.66 3.70 -8.73
C GLU A 6 -11.99 4.86 -7.97
N VAL A 7 -12.79 5.68 -7.27
CA VAL A 7 -12.30 6.75 -6.41
C VAL A 7 -11.57 6.18 -5.20
N GLU A 8 -12.21 5.28 -4.44
CA GLU A 8 -11.58 4.64 -3.29
C GLU A 8 -10.32 3.86 -3.67
N LYS A 9 -10.30 3.19 -4.83
CA LYS A 9 -9.09 2.52 -5.33
C LYS A 9 -7.96 3.53 -5.55
N SER A 10 -8.28 4.67 -6.18
CA SER A 10 -7.30 5.73 -6.44
C SER A 10 -6.74 6.30 -5.13
N GLU A 11 -7.60 6.57 -4.15
CA GLU A 11 -7.18 7.02 -2.81
C GLU A 11 -6.28 5.99 -2.12
N ILE A 12 -6.67 4.70 -2.12
CA ILE A 12 -5.85 3.64 -1.52
C ILE A 12 -4.49 3.56 -2.22
N ILE A 13 -4.44 3.75 -3.53
CA ILE A 13 -3.18 3.75 -4.30
C ILE A 13 -2.31 4.96 -3.92
N GLU A 14 -2.89 6.16 -3.83
CA GLU A 14 -2.18 7.38 -3.40
C GLU A 14 -1.62 7.23 -1.99
N LEU A 15 -2.44 6.73 -1.06
CA LEU A 15 -2.03 6.44 0.31
C LEU A 15 -0.92 5.38 0.35
N ALA A 16 -1.03 4.31 -0.44
CA ALA A 16 -0.02 3.26 -0.48
C ALA A 16 1.30 3.71 -1.14
N LEU A 17 1.26 4.72 -2.04
CA LEU A 17 2.44 5.33 -2.62
C LEU A 17 3.13 6.33 -1.67
N SER A 18 2.40 6.82 -0.67
CA SER A 18 2.91 7.74 0.34
C SER A 18 3.79 7.01 1.36
N ASP A 19 5.02 7.49 1.47
CA ASP A 19 6.00 7.00 2.44
C ASP A 19 5.61 7.32 3.91
N HIS A 20 4.62 8.21 4.11
CA HIS A 20 4.14 8.64 5.42
C HIS A 20 2.94 7.84 5.93
N VAL A 21 2.34 7.00 5.09
CA VAL A 21 1.13 6.24 5.45
C VAL A 21 1.49 4.78 5.66
N SER A 22 1.07 4.22 6.80
CA SER A 22 1.26 2.80 7.09
C SER A 22 0.12 1.95 6.51
N PHE A 23 0.39 0.67 6.27
CA PHE A 23 -0.67 -0.28 5.94
C PHE A 23 -1.70 -0.42 7.07
N GLU A 24 -1.32 -0.18 8.34
CA GLU A 24 -2.27 -0.20 9.45
C GLU A 24 -3.24 0.99 9.35
N ASN A 25 -2.77 2.18 8.93
CA ASN A 25 -3.64 3.33 8.70
C ASN A 25 -4.64 3.04 7.58
N ILE A 26 -4.18 2.47 6.46
CA ILE A 26 -5.05 2.06 5.34
C ILE A 26 -6.06 1.01 5.81
N LYS A 27 -5.64 0.09 6.66
CA LYS A 27 -6.52 -0.92 7.27
C LYS A 27 -7.57 -0.31 8.20
N THR A 28 -7.22 0.70 8.99
CA THR A 28 -8.18 1.40 9.84
C THR A 28 -9.21 2.18 9.01
N MET A 29 -8.78 2.81 7.91
CA MET A 29 -9.67 3.62 7.06
C MET A 29 -10.57 2.78 6.15
N TYR A 30 -10.01 1.78 5.45
CA TYR A 30 -10.71 1.02 4.40
C TYR A 30 -11.02 -0.43 4.82
N GLY A 31 -10.50 -0.88 5.96
CA GLY A 31 -10.70 -2.24 6.47
C GLY A 31 -10.02 -3.31 5.62
N ILE A 32 -8.87 -3.01 5.01
CA ILE A 32 -8.08 -3.94 4.20
C ILE A 32 -6.65 -4.08 4.69
N GLY A 33 -6.11 -5.29 4.65
CA GLY A 33 -4.75 -5.54 5.10
C GLY A 33 -3.70 -5.23 4.04
N GLU A 34 -2.44 -5.24 4.45
CA GLU A 34 -1.27 -5.09 3.55
C GLU A 34 -1.32 -6.02 2.34
N LYS A 35 -1.78 -7.26 2.50
CA LYS A 35 -1.90 -8.24 1.40
C LYS A 35 -2.85 -7.76 0.30
N ASP A 36 -3.99 -7.20 0.69
CA ASP A 36 -5.00 -6.68 -0.23
C ASP A 36 -4.50 -5.41 -0.94
N VAL A 37 -3.83 -4.52 -0.20
CA VAL A 37 -3.19 -3.32 -0.77
C VAL A 37 -2.11 -3.72 -1.78
N LYS A 38 -1.24 -4.68 -1.46
CA LYS A 38 -0.23 -5.20 -2.40
C LYS A 38 -0.86 -5.79 -3.66
N LYS A 39 -2.00 -6.47 -3.54
CA LYS A 39 -2.75 -7.00 -4.68
C LYS A 39 -3.30 -5.86 -5.55
N LEU A 40 -3.95 -4.88 -4.95
CA LEU A 40 -4.46 -3.69 -5.64
C LEU A 40 -3.33 -2.95 -6.38
N MET A 41 -2.21 -2.72 -5.72
CA MET A 41 -1.04 -2.06 -6.30
C MET A 41 -0.46 -2.85 -7.48
N ARG A 42 -0.44 -4.18 -7.41
CA ARG A 42 0.02 -5.04 -8.51
C ARG A 42 -0.90 -4.99 -9.73
N GLU A 43 -2.20 -4.86 -9.50
CA GLU A 43 -3.21 -4.78 -10.56
C GLU A 43 -3.22 -3.40 -11.25
N ASN A 44 -2.87 -2.33 -10.52
CA ASN A 44 -2.95 -0.95 -11.03
C ASN A 44 -1.62 -0.36 -11.51
N LEU A 45 -0.48 -0.84 -11.01
CA LEU A 45 0.83 -0.33 -11.43
C LEU A 45 1.46 -1.18 -12.55
N LYS A 46 2.20 -0.52 -13.44
CA LYS A 46 3.11 -1.21 -14.35
C LYS A 46 4.16 -1.99 -13.56
N THR A 47 4.58 -3.15 -14.08
CA THR A 47 5.53 -4.06 -13.42
C THR A 47 6.79 -3.38 -12.88
N ARG A 48 7.38 -2.44 -13.64
CA ARG A 48 8.58 -1.70 -13.21
C ARG A 48 8.29 -0.78 -12.02
N SER A 49 7.18 -0.05 -12.05
CA SER A 49 6.74 0.82 -10.96
C SER A 49 6.40 0.02 -9.70
N TYR A 50 5.71 -1.11 -9.85
CA TYR A 50 5.41 -2.02 -8.75
C TYR A 50 6.68 -2.56 -8.08
N LYS A 51 7.69 -2.97 -8.87
CA LYS A 51 8.99 -3.41 -8.32
C LYS A 51 9.69 -2.30 -7.54
N ALA A 52 9.71 -1.07 -8.05
CA ALA A 52 10.30 0.08 -7.36
C ALA A 52 9.57 0.41 -6.06
N TRP A 53 8.24 0.43 -6.07
CA TRP A 53 7.42 0.62 -4.88
C TRP A 53 7.67 -0.47 -3.84
N ARG A 54 7.75 -1.75 -4.25
CA ARG A 54 8.06 -2.87 -3.35
C ARG A 54 9.42 -2.73 -2.67
N LYS A 55 10.41 -2.17 -3.37
CA LYS A 55 11.72 -1.87 -2.78
C LYS A 55 11.59 -0.81 -1.68
N ARG A 56 10.87 0.28 -1.94
CA ARG A 56 10.60 1.33 -0.92
C ARG A 56 9.86 0.77 0.29
N VAL A 57 8.78 0.01 0.08
CA VAL A 57 8.00 -0.61 1.18
C VAL A 57 8.89 -1.46 2.08
N ARG A 58 9.84 -2.22 1.51
CA ARG A 58 10.80 -3.00 2.29
C ARG A 58 11.73 -2.11 3.11
N GLU A 59 12.34 -1.10 2.49
CA GLU A 59 13.21 -0.14 3.18
C GLU A 59 12.47 0.59 4.32
N PHE A 60 11.18 0.92 4.13
CA PHE A 60 10.34 1.53 5.17
C PHE A 60 9.94 0.55 6.28
N SER A 61 9.74 -0.73 5.96
CA SER A 61 9.42 -1.76 6.95
C SER A 61 10.64 -2.04 7.83
N ASP A 62 11.82 -2.15 7.23
CA ASP A 62 13.09 -2.38 7.92
C ASP A 62 13.44 -1.21 8.86
N ARG A 63 13.06 0.03 8.51
CA ARG A 63 13.22 1.20 9.40
C ARG A 63 12.35 1.15 10.65
N ARG A 64 11.16 0.55 10.59
CA ARG A 64 10.23 0.47 11.73
C ARG A 64 10.59 -0.63 12.73
N GLU A 65 11.34 -1.64 12.31
CA GLU A 65 11.83 -2.68 13.22
C GLU A 65 12.78 -2.12 14.28
N ASN A 66 13.44 -0.99 14.00
CA ASN A 66 14.32 -0.27 14.94
C ASN A 66 13.60 0.70 15.89
N TYR A 67 12.27 0.70 15.96
CA TYR A 67 11.49 1.42 16.98
C TYR A 67 10.80 0.42 17.90
N LYS A 68 11.57 -0.22 18.78
CA LYS A 68 11.08 -0.92 19.97
C LYS A 68 11.86 -0.46 21.19
#